data_AF-B3GZG3-F1
#
_entry.id   AF-B3GZG3-F1
#
_cell.length_a   1.000
_cell.length_b   1.000
_cell.length_c   1.000
_cell.angle_alpha   90.00
_cell.angle_beta   90.00
_cell.angle_gamma   90.00
#
_symmetry.space_group_name_H-M   'P 1'
#
loop_
_entity.id
_entity.type
_entity.pdbx_description
1 polymer ?
#
loop_
_entity_poly.entity_id
_entity_poly.type
_entity_poly.pdbx_seq_one_letter_code
_entity_poly.pdbx_strand_id
1 'polypeptide(L)'
;MQFKDYLATFSAVDHLAGLNVRNTQGEVIHHIPAVEGKLGSLKLYNALAEKFDGKLTASAAQQGIEWFAEHVEDAKQNEGKHPNIDLLFKVINEDLALTLEPVAK
;
A
#
# COMPACT_ATOMS: atom_id res chain seq x y z
N MET A 1 -6.99 -12.08 -11.49
CA MET A 1 -7.45 -12.15 -10.09
C MET A 1 -8.03 -10.78 -9.74
N GLN A 2 -9.16 -10.71 -9.05
CA GLN A 2 -9.77 -9.43 -8.63
C GLN A 2 -9.14 -8.96 -7.32
N PHE A 3 -9.29 -7.68 -6.98
CA PHE A 3 -8.74 -7.11 -5.73
C PHE A 3 -9.18 -7.91 -4.50
N LYS A 4 -10.45 -8.29 -4.43
CA LYS A 4 -11.00 -9.09 -3.33
C LYS A 4 -10.37 -10.48 -3.21
N ASP A 5 -10.01 -11.10 -4.34
CA ASP A 5 -9.37 -12.41 -4.35
C ASP A 5 -7.97 -12.31 -3.74
N TYR A 6 -7.20 -11.26 -4.08
CA TYR A 6 -5.90 -11.01 -3.44
C TYR A 6 -6.05 -10.76 -1.94
N LEU A 7 -7.01 -9.93 -1.53
CA LEU A 7 -7.27 -9.65 -0.12
C LEU A 7 -7.57 -10.91 0.71
N ALA A 8 -8.20 -11.92 0.10
CA ALA A 8 -8.48 -13.19 0.78
C ALA A 8 -7.21 -14.00 1.11
N THR A 9 -6.09 -13.72 0.43
CA THR A 9 -4.80 -14.42 0.65
C THR A 9 -3.91 -13.77 1.72
N PHE A 10 -4.20 -12.52 2.09
CA PHE A 10 -3.37 -11.74 3.01
C PHE A 10 -3.73 -11.98 4.48
N SER A 11 -2.75 -11.79 5.36
CA SER A 11 -2.90 -11.79 6.82
C SER A 11 -3.98 -10.81 7.30
N ALA A 12 -4.67 -11.14 8.39
CA ALA A 12 -5.64 -10.26 9.02
C ALA A 12 -4.96 -9.00 9.62
N VAL A 13 -5.65 -7.86 9.59
CA VAL A 13 -5.12 -6.55 10.07
C VAL A 13 -5.87 -6.00 11.27
N ASP A 14 -6.73 -6.80 11.92
CA ASP A 14 -7.54 -6.40 13.07
C ASP A 14 -6.71 -5.94 14.29
N HIS A 15 -5.44 -6.35 14.35
CA HIS A 15 -4.50 -5.98 15.40
C HIS A 15 -3.77 -4.64 15.12
N LEU A 16 -3.94 -4.06 13.93
CA LEU A 16 -3.28 -2.82 13.52
C LEU A 16 -4.18 -1.60 13.76
N ALA A 17 -3.58 -0.51 14.23
CA ALA A 17 -4.16 0.83 14.24
C ALA A 17 -4.03 1.51 12.86
N GLY A 18 -3.06 1.09 12.05
CA GLY A 18 -2.83 1.59 10.69
C GLY A 18 -1.46 1.19 10.16
N LEU A 19 -1.01 1.88 9.14
CA LEU A 19 0.33 1.71 8.55
C LEU A 19 0.89 3.07 8.13
N ASN A 20 2.10 3.38 8.59
CA ASN A 20 2.85 4.55 8.16
C ASN A 20 3.72 4.20 6.95
N VAL A 21 3.82 5.12 6.01
CA VAL A 21 4.85 5.09 4.97
C VAL A 21 5.83 6.21 5.26
N ARG A 22 7.11 5.84 5.40
CA ARG A 22 8.20 6.75 5.73
C ARG A 22 9.16 6.93 4.57
N ASN A 23 9.70 8.13 4.45
CA ASN A 23 10.80 8.41 3.53
C ASN A 23 12.16 7.98 4.14
N THR A 24 13.24 8.19 3.39
CA THR A 24 14.61 7.87 3.82
C THR A 24 15.11 8.72 4.99
N GLN A 25 14.46 9.85 5.28
CA GLN A 25 14.73 10.68 6.45
C GLN A 25 13.96 10.21 7.70
N GLY A 26 13.13 9.17 7.58
CA GLY A 26 12.32 8.62 8.66
C GLY A 26 11.00 9.39 8.91
N GLU A 27 10.68 10.36 8.06
CA GLU A 27 9.47 11.17 8.16
C GLU A 27 8.27 10.39 7.60
N VAL A 28 7.13 10.45 8.30
CA VAL A 28 5.88 9.86 7.81
C VAL A 28 5.32 10.76 6.70
N ILE A 29 5.33 10.27 5.47
CA ILE A 29 4.83 11.01 4.30
C ILE A 29 3.42 10.57 3.88
N HIS A 30 2.97 9.41 4.37
CA HIS A 30 1.64 8.89 4.12
C HIS A 30 1.19 7.98 5.26
N HIS A 31 -0.11 7.91 5.52
CA HIS A 31 -0.68 7.06 6.57
C HIS A 31 -1.97 6.39 6.09
N ILE A 32 -2.09 5.09 6.33
CA ILE A 32 -3.28 4.29 6.04
C ILE A 32 -3.93 3.89 7.37
N PRO A 33 -5.03 4.54 7.79
CA PRO A 33 -5.67 4.24 9.06
C PRO A 33 -6.53 2.96 8.99
N ALA A 34 -6.66 2.27 10.13
CA ALA A 34 -7.56 1.12 10.29
C ALA A 34 -9.03 1.55 10.46
N VAL A 35 -9.62 2.10 9.39
CA VAL A 35 -11.03 2.55 9.35
C VAL A 35 -11.79 1.91 8.18
N GLU A 36 -13.12 1.87 8.32
CA GLU A 36 -14.01 1.37 7.27
C GLU A 36 -13.76 2.11 5.94
N GLY A 37 -13.79 1.37 4.83
CA GLY A 37 -13.45 1.89 3.50
C GLY A 37 -11.94 1.98 3.20
N LYS A 38 -11.05 1.90 4.20
CA LYS A 38 -9.58 1.86 4.01
C LYS A 38 -8.93 0.52 4.34
N LEU A 39 -9.66 -0.40 4.97
CA LEU A 39 -9.16 -1.72 5.37
C LEU A 39 -8.56 -2.54 4.23
N GLY A 40 -9.13 -2.45 3.01
CA GLY A 40 -8.57 -3.14 1.84
C GLY A 40 -7.15 -2.69 1.52
N SER A 41 -6.91 -1.38 1.44
CA SER A 41 -5.56 -0.86 1.23
C SER A 41 -4.63 -1.15 2.39
N LEU A 42 -5.11 -1.05 3.63
CA LEU A 42 -4.31 -1.39 4.81
C LEU A 42 -3.82 -2.84 4.75
N LYS A 43 -4.72 -3.77 4.43
CA LYS A 43 -4.40 -5.20 4.31
C LYS A 43 -3.39 -5.47 3.20
N LEU A 44 -3.56 -4.83 2.03
CA LEU A 44 -2.61 -4.93 0.92
C LEU A 44 -1.23 -4.38 1.28
N TYR A 45 -1.17 -3.18 1.88
CA TYR A 45 0.10 -2.58 2.27
C TYR A 45 0.80 -3.35 3.40
N ASN A 46 0.04 -3.95 4.32
CA ASN A 46 0.63 -4.87 5.29
C ASN A 46 1.24 -6.10 4.61
N ALA A 47 0.55 -6.69 3.63
CA ALA A 47 1.09 -7.81 2.86
C ALA A 47 2.35 -7.42 2.06
N LEU A 48 2.44 -6.18 1.56
CA LEU A 48 3.68 -5.66 0.96
C LEU A 48 4.80 -5.57 2.01
N ALA A 49 4.49 -5.04 3.20
CA ALA A 49 5.47 -4.97 4.28
C ALA A 49 5.98 -6.36 4.68
N GLU A 50 5.10 -7.35 4.81
CA GLU A 50 5.46 -8.74 5.12
C GLU A 50 6.32 -9.37 3.99
N LYS A 51 5.93 -9.15 2.72
CA LYS A 51 6.61 -9.76 1.57
C LYS A 51 7.98 -9.14 1.26
N PHE A 52 8.15 -7.85 1.50
CA PHE A 52 9.34 -7.08 1.11
C PHE A 52 10.13 -6.55 2.30
N ASP A 53 9.98 -7.17 3.48
CA ASP A 53 10.74 -6.81 4.70
C ASP A 53 10.60 -5.32 5.05
N GLY A 54 9.37 -4.82 4.98
CA GLY A 54 9.03 -3.42 5.26
C GLY A 54 9.50 -2.42 4.21
N LYS A 55 10.06 -2.84 3.06
CA LYS A 55 10.56 -1.93 2.03
C LYS A 55 9.54 -1.74 0.92
N LEU A 56 9.23 -0.49 0.61
CA LEU A 56 8.45 -0.10 -0.56
C LEU A 56 9.39 0.52 -1.61
N THR A 57 10.01 -0.35 -2.40
CA THR A 57 10.80 -0.03 -3.59
C THR A 57 9.94 -0.09 -4.86
N ALA A 58 10.49 0.24 -6.03
CA ALA A 58 9.80 0.10 -7.31
C ALA A 58 9.25 -1.33 -7.55
N SER A 59 9.99 -2.38 -7.17
CA SER A 59 9.54 -3.77 -7.31
C SER A 59 8.38 -4.12 -6.36
N ALA A 60 8.44 -3.67 -5.11
CA ALA A 60 7.34 -3.82 -4.16
C ALA A 60 6.10 -3.03 -4.63
N ALA A 61 6.30 -1.83 -5.18
CA ALA A 61 5.23 -1.02 -5.70
C ALA A 61 4.56 -1.64 -6.93
N GLN A 62 5.31 -2.24 -7.85
CA GLN A 62 4.77 -3.00 -8.99
C GLN A 62 3.89 -4.16 -8.52
N GLN A 63 4.32 -4.88 -7.49
CA GLN A 63 3.49 -5.93 -6.90
C GLN A 63 2.19 -5.36 -6.30
N GLY A 64 2.27 -4.21 -5.63
CA GLY A 64 1.09 -3.50 -5.11
C GLY A 64 0.12 -3.12 -6.23
N ILE A 65 0.62 -2.61 -7.36
CA ILE A 65 -0.20 -2.30 -8.54
C ILE A 65 -0.91 -3.56 -9.03
N GLU A 66 -0.22 -4.69 -9.18
CA GLU A 66 -0.85 -5.95 -9.55
C GLU A 66 -1.99 -6.33 -8.58
N TRP A 67 -1.73 -6.23 -7.28
CA TRP A 67 -2.70 -6.59 -6.25
C TRP A 67 -3.91 -5.67 -6.19
N PHE A 68 -3.77 -4.38 -6.54
CA PHE A 68 -4.91 -3.46 -6.66
C PHE A 68 -5.82 -3.77 -7.85
N ALA A 69 -5.38 -4.61 -8.79
CA ALA A 69 -6.18 -5.22 -9.84
C ALA A 69 -7.10 -4.22 -10.57
N GLU A 70 -8.43 -4.43 -10.54
CA GLU A 70 -9.41 -3.61 -11.25
C GLU A 70 -9.42 -2.12 -10.84
N HIS A 71 -8.86 -1.75 -9.67
CA HIS A 71 -8.80 -0.35 -9.23
C HIS A 71 -7.70 0.48 -9.91
N VAL A 72 -6.71 -0.18 -10.51
CA VAL A 72 -5.56 0.49 -11.14
C VAL A 72 -5.99 1.34 -12.32
N GLU A 73 -6.96 0.89 -13.11
CA GLU A 73 -7.40 1.60 -14.32
C GLU A 73 -8.08 2.93 -13.97
N ASP A 74 -8.95 2.94 -12.96
CA ASP A 74 -9.59 4.17 -12.48
C ASP A 74 -8.57 5.15 -11.87
N ALA A 75 -7.52 4.64 -11.20
CA ALA A 75 -6.43 5.47 -10.69
C ALA A 75 -5.59 6.12 -11.81
N LYS A 76 -5.30 5.38 -12.89
CA LYS A 76 -4.59 5.93 -14.06
C LYS A 76 -5.37 7.05 -14.75
N GLN A 77 -6.70 6.94 -14.76
CA GLN A 77 -7.57 7.93 -15.40
C GLN A 77 -7.89 9.13 -14.51
N ASN A 78 -7.76 8.98 -13.18
CA ASN A 78 -8.16 9.98 -12.20
C ASN A 78 -7.07 10.17 -11.13
N GLU A 79 -5.97 10.83 -11.51
CA GLU A 79 -4.85 11.12 -10.61
C GLU A 79 -5.34 11.85 -9.34
N GLY A 80 -4.92 11.36 -8.17
CA GLY A 80 -5.28 11.91 -6.86
C GLY A 80 -6.55 11.33 -6.25
N LYS A 81 -7.37 10.57 -7.01
CA LYS A 81 -8.57 9.90 -6.49
C LYS A 81 -8.22 8.71 -5.60
N HIS A 82 -7.09 8.06 -5.84
CA HIS A 82 -6.67 6.83 -5.17
C HIS A 82 -5.31 7.00 -4.53
N PRO A 83 -5.21 7.74 -3.40
CA PRO A 83 -3.90 8.14 -2.84
C PRO A 83 -2.96 6.96 -2.56
N ASN A 84 -3.51 5.78 -2.26
CA ASN A 84 -2.74 4.56 -2.03
C ASN A 84 -2.21 3.91 -3.32
N ILE A 85 -2.88 4.08 -4.46
CA ILE A 85 -2.40 3.59 -5.76
C ILE A 85 -1.48 4.65 -6.38
N ASP A 86 -1.85 5.93 -6.27
CA ASP A 86 -1.06 7.08 -6.72
C ASP A 86 0.34 7.07 -6.10
N LEU A 87 0.46 6.74 -4.80
CA LEU A 87 1.74 6.57 -4.13
C LEU A 87 2.60 5.46 -4.77
N LEU A 88 2.00 4.33 -5.17
CA LEU A 88 2.74 3.25 -5.82
C LEU A 88 3.25 3.68 -7.20
N PHE A 89 2.44 4.38 -7.98
CA PHE A 89 2.91 4.95 -9.25
C PHE A 89 4.07 5.91 -9.04
N LYS A 90 3.99 6.78 -8.02
CA LYS A 90 5.07 7.69 -7.67
C LYS A 90 6.36 6.93 -7.34
N VAL A 91 6.27 5.90 -6.49
CA VAL A 91 7.42 5.06 -6.12
C VAL A 91 8.07 4.42 -7.34
N ILE A 92 7.28 3.94 -8.30
CA ILE A 92 7.78 3.34 -9.55
C ILE A 92 8.43 4.38 -10.46
N ASN A 93 7.76 5.52 -10.65
CA ASN A 93 8.21 6.55 -11.61
C ASN A 93 9.46 7.30 -11.13
N GLU A 94 9.59 7.50 -9.82
CA GLU A 94 10.70 8.25 -9.21
C GLU A 94 11.77 7.32 -8.58
N ASP A 95 11.62 5.99 -8.73
CA ASP A 95 12.49 4.97 -8.13
C ASP A 95 12.73 5.20 -6.61
N LEU A 96 11.65 5.49 -5.89
CA LEU A 96 11.74 5.81 -4.46
C LEU A 96 12.03 4.56 -3.63
N ALA A 97 12.78 4.75 -2.55
CA ALA A 97 12.98 3.77 -1.50
C ALA A 97 12.27 4.24 -0.22
N LEU A 98 11.09 3.70 0.05
CA LEU A 98 10.28 4.03 1.22
C LEU A 98 10.22 2.86 2.19
N THR A 99 9.78 3.14 3.43
CA THR A 99 9.57 2.12 4.47
C THR A 99 8.11 2.04 4.85
N LEU A 100 7.60 0.81 4.94
CA LEU A 100 6.27 0.47 5.44
C LEU A 100 6.40 0.06 6.89
N GLU A 101 5.69 0.77 7.77
CA GLU A 101 5.70 0.55 9.20
C GLU A 101 4.26 0.29 9.67
N PRO A 102 3.84 -0.98 9.80
CA PRO A 102 2.58 -1.32 10.46
C PRO A 102 2.57 -0.81 11.91
N VAL A 103 1.46 -0.22 12.31
CA VAL A 103 1.28 0.34 13.67
C VAL A 103 0.30 -0.54 14.42
N ALA A 104 0.73 -1.16 15.52
CA ALA A 104 -0.14 -1.97 16.38
C ALA A 104 -1.14 -1.11 17.16
N LYS A 105 -2.26 -1.71 17.58
CA LYS A 105 -3.25 -1.11 18.50
C LYS A 105 -2.75 -1.03 19.94
#